data_AF-A0A0S3TTH8-F1
#
_entry.id   AF-A0A0S3TTH8-F1
#
_cell.length_a   1.000
_cell.length_b   1.000
_cell.length_c   1.000
_cell.angle_alpha   90.00
_cell.angle_beta   90.00
_cell.angle_gamma   90.00
#
_symmetry.space_group_name_H-M   'P 1'
#
loop_
_entity.id
_entity.type
_entity.pdbx_description
1 polymer ?
#
loop_
_entity_poly.entity_id
_entity_poly.type
_entity_poly.pdbx_seq_one_letter_code
_entity_poly.pdbx_strand_id
1 'polypeptide(L)'
;MSRQIYHQRKFLRAFDQRVINILYKLITILKICWMRLLESLPFLIACAVFLSVISLKSPILLFCLVFSSLSAVVLHKIGQQVNLPKRYIILLQMLGIAIIFSAFWLDYFADPAQAQFFRKAEDFFKNTLTQGAATGSNTQAAVSLVFNVLRALYLLYIAVSLIGVINAVRKDEDWQSVARIPLLVVVAVTIADVLTGFVIGDTNTTN
;
A
#
# COMPACT_ATOMS: atom_id res chain seq x y z
N MET A 1 -26.41 -42.93 -59.43
CA MET A 1 -25.59 -43.10 -58.21
C MET A 1 -24.31 -42.25 -58.14
N SER A 2 -23.69 -41.82 -59.26
CA SER A 2 -22.40 -41.07 -59.26
C SER A 2 -22.45 -39.61 -58.75
N ARG A 3 -23.53 -38.85 -59.01
CA ARG A 3 -23.65 -37.43 -58.62
C ARG A 3 -23.66 -37.17 -57.10
N GLN A 4 -24.21 -38.11 -56.33
CA GLN A 4 -24.39 -37.95 -54.88
C GLN A 4 -23.06 -38.09 -54.12
N ILE A 5 -22.17 -38.95 -54.62
CA ILE A 5 -20.81 -39.18 -54.08
C ILE A 5 -19.91 -37.96 -54.33
N TYR A 6 -20.07 -37.30 -55.49
CA TYR A 6 -19.33 -36.08 -55.80
C TYR A 6 -19.69 -34.92 -54.86
N HIS A 7 -20.99 -34.74 -54.57
CA HIS A 7 -21.44 -33.69 -53.65
C HIS A 7 -20.95 -33.90 -52.21
N GLN A 8 -20.97 -35.14 -51.73
CA GLN A 8 -20.42 -35.48 -50.41
C GLN A 8 -18.92 -35.20 -50.29
N ARG A 9 -18.12 -35.58 -51.30
CA ARG A 9 -16.67 -35.30 -51.29
C ARG A 9 -16.35 -33.80 -51.33
N LYS A 10 -17.13 -33.01 -52.07
CA LYS A 10 -16.99 -31.55 -52.13
C LYS A 10 -17.34 -30.90 -50.79
N PHE A 11 -18.37 -31.39 -50.11
CA PHE A 11 -18.77 -30.89 -48.79
C PHE A 11 -17.73 -31.23 -47.71
N LEU A 12 -17.19 -32.45 -47.71
CA LEU A 12 -16.13 -32.86 -46.78
C LEU A 12 -14.86 -32.02 -46.94
N ARG A 13 -14.41 -31.74 -48.18
CA ARG A 13 -13.27 -30.84 -48.42
C ARG A 13 -13.52 -29.41 -47.94
N ALA A 14 -14.73 -28.88 -48.18
CA ALA A 14 -15.09 -27.54 -47.73
C ALA A 14 -15.14 -27.43 -46.20
N PHE A 15 -15.51 -28.51 -45.51
CA PHE A 15 -15.53 -28.60 -44.06
C PHE A 15 -14.10 -28.63 -43.49
N ASP A 16 -13.22 -29.45 -44.08
CA ASP A 16 -11.81 -29.57 -43.69
C ASP A 16 -11.07 -28.22 -43.82
N GLN A 17 -11.30 -27.51 -44.93
CA GLN A 17 -10.72 -26.19 -45.16
C GLN A 17 -11.17 -25.15 -44.11
N ARG A 18 -12.42 -25.22 -43.66
CA ARG A 18 -12.93 -24.34 -42.59
C ARG A 18 -12.32 -24.66 -41.25
N VAL A 19 -12.19 -25.94 -40.90
CA VAL A 19 -11.60 -26.39 -39.62
C VAL A 19 -10.13 -25.97 -39.53
N ILE A 20 -9.37 -26.14 -40.61
CA ILE A 20 -7.95 -25.72 -40.67
C ILE A 20 -7.81 -24.21 -40.46
N ASN A 21 -8.67 -23.40 -41.09
CA ASN A 21 -8.64 -21.93 -40.92
C ASN A 21 -8.99 -21.49 -39.50
N ILE A 22 -9.96 -22.17 -38.85
CA ILE A 22 -10.33 -21.89 -37.45
C ILE A 22 -9.18 -22.26 -36.51
N LEU A 23 -8.55 -23.42 -36.72
CA LEU A 23 -7.42 -23.89 -35.91
C LEU A 23 -6.24 -22.92 -36.00
N TYR A 24 -5.90 -22.45 -37.20
CA TYR A 24 -4.81 -21.50 -37.41
C TYR A 24 -5.08 -20.16 -36.71
N LYS A 25 -6.33 -19.70 -36.75
CA LYS A 25 -6.76 -18.47 -36.08
C LYS A 25 -6.70 -18.61 -34.55
N LEU A 26 -7.09 -19.76 -34.02
CA LEU A 26 -7.01 -20.09 -32.59
C LEU A 26 -5.57 -20.15 -32.09
N ILE A 27 -4.67 -20.81 -32.83
CA ILE A 27 -3.25 -20.87 -32.50
C ILE A 27 -2.61 -19.47 -32.50
N THR A 28 -2.98 -18.63 -33.46
CA THR A 28 -2.48 -17.25 -33.54
C THR A 28 -2.95 -16.42 -32.34
N ILE A 29 -4.24 -16.53 -31.98
CA ILE A 29 -4.81 -15.84 -30.80
C ILE A 29 -4.17 -16.35 -29.50
N LEU A 30 -3.94 -17.67 -29.39
CA LEU A 30 -3.28 -18.29 -28.23
C LEU A 30 -1.85 -17.77 -28.08
N LYS A 31 -1.11 -17.65 -29.18
CA LYS A 31 0.28 -17.15 -29.18
C LYS A 31 0.36 -15.66 -28.79
N ILE A 32 -0.60 -14.85 -29.27
CA ILE A 32 -0.72 -13.44 -28.88
C ILE A 32 -1.07 -13.30 -27.39
N CYS A 33 -1.98 -14.15 -26.90
CA CYS A 33 -2.34 -14.19 -25.48
C CYS A 33 -1.15 -14.60 -24.61
N TRP A 34 -0.39 -15.61 -25.05
CA TRP A 34 0.80 -16.10 -24.36
C TRP A 34 1.89 -15.03 -24.28
N MET A 35 2.13 -14.26 -25.35
CA MET A 35 3.13 -13.19 -25.32
C MET A 35 2.74 -12.06 -24.36
N ARG A 36 1.46 -11.66 -24.30
CA ARG A 36 0.99 -10.68 -23.30
C ARG A 36 1.09 -11.18 -21.86
N LEU A 37 0.86 -12.48 -21.65
CA LEU A 37 1.03 -13.11 -20.35
C LEU A 37 2.51 -13.15 -19.94
N LEU A 38 3.41 -13.44 -20.89
CA LEU A 38 4.86 -13.51 -20.64
C LEU A 38 5.46 -12.13 -20.33
N GLU A 39 4.92 -11.07 -20.93
CA GLU A 39 5.34 -9.68 -20.70
C GLU A 39 4.90 -9.16 -19.32
N SER A 40 3.79 -9.67 -18.77
CA SER A 40 3.29 -9.30 -17.44
C SER A 40 3.79 -10.19 -16.30
N LEU A 41 4.43 -11.33 -16.60
CA LEU A 41 5.07 -12.21 -15.62
C LEU A 41 6.09 -11.52 -14.70
N PRO A 42 7.08 -10.73 -15.19
CA PRO A 42 8.05 -10.10 -14.31
C PRO A 42 7.40 -9.08 -13.36
N PHE A 43 6.36 -8.39 -13.83
CA PHE A 43 5.56 -7.48 -13.00
C PHE A 43 4.75 -8.24 -11.93
N LEU A 44 4.14 -9.37 -12.31
CA LEU A 44 3.37 -10.22 -11.40
C LEU A 44 4.26 -10.86 -10.32
N ILE A 45 5.45 -11.32 -10.70
CA ILE A 45 6.45 -11.90 -9.79
C ILE A 45 6.98 -10.82 -8.84
N ALA A 46 7.30 -9.62 -9.34
CA ALA A 46 7.69 -8.50 -8.48
C ALA A 46 6.58 -8.17 -7.47
N CYS A 47 5.33 -8.09 -7.93
CA CYS A 47 4.18 -7.82 -7.07
C CYS A 47 3.98 -8.94 -6.03
N ALA A 48 4.13 -10.21 -6.40
CA ALA A 48 4.02 -11.35 -5.49
C ALA A 48 5.15 -11.39 -4.45
N VAL A 49 6.38 -11.05 -4.83
CA VAL A 49 7.53 -10.95 -3.92
C VAL A 49 7.38 -9.77 -2.97
N PHE A 50 6.91 -8.62 -3.44
CA PHE A 50 6.59 -7.49 -2.58
C PHE A 50 5.48 -7.86 -1.57
N LEU A 51 4.39 -8.47 -2.04
CA LEU A 51 3.29 -8.88 -1.18
C LEU A 51 3.73 -9.94 -0.15
N SER A 52 4.60 -10.89 -0.51
CA SER A 52 5.09 -11.90 0.42
C SER A 52 6.02 -11.32 1.49
N VAL A 53 6.95 -10.43 1.11
CA VAL A 53 7.87 -9.75 2.03
C VAL A 53 7.11 -8.87 3.03
N ILE A 54 6.08 -8.15 2.57
CA ILE A 54 5.29 -7.27 3.43
C ILE A 54 4.32 -8.09 4.31
N SER A 55 3.79 -9.20 3.79
CA SER A 55 2.94 -10.13 4.55
C SER A 55 3.69 -10.86 5.67
N LEU A 56 5.00 -11.06 5.55
CA LEU A 56 5.82 -11.67 6.60
C LEU A 56 6.04 -10.71 7.78
N LYS A 57 5.86 -9.39 7.59
CA LYS A 57 6.10 -8.35 8.60
C LYS A 57 4.85 -7.98 9.41
N SER A 58 3.63 -8.20 8.88
CA SER A 58 2.40 -7.78 9.59
C SER A 58 1.15 -8.62 9.24
N PRO A 59 0.37 -9.08 10.24
CA PRO A 59 -0.85 -9.89 10.05
C PRO A 59 -2.04 -9.10 9.47
N ILE A 60 -1.96 -7.76 9.49
CA ILE A 60 -3.03 -6.84 9.09
C ILE A 60 -3.25 -6.86 7.56
N LEU A 61 -2.19 -7.11 6.79
CA LEU A 61 -2.27 -7.18 5.33
C LEU A 61 -2.93 -8.45 4.81
N LEU A 62 -2.80 -9.57 5.52
CA LEU A 62 -3.53 -10.80 5.19
C LEU A 62 -5.03 -10.58 5.32
N PHE A 63 -5.46 -9.92 6.41
CA PHE A 63 -6.86 -9.50 6.57
C PHE A 63 -7.30 -8.56 5.45
N CYS A 64 -6.45 -7.62 5.03
CA CYS A 64 -6.76 -6.69 3.94
C CYS A 64 -6.86 -7.38 2.56
N LEU A 65 -5.99 -8.35 2.25
CA LEU A 65 -6.07 -9.15 1.03
C LEU A 65 -7.33 -10.03 1.00
N VAL A 66 -7.67 -10.64 2.13
CA VAL A 66 -8.92 -11.41 2.25
C VAL A 66 -10.13 -10.49 2.09
N PHE A 67 -10.15 -9.33 2.73
CA PHE A 67 -11.28 -8.40 2.66
C PHE A 67 -11.44 -7.75 1.28
N SER A 68 -10.32 -7.38 0.64
CA SER A 68 -10.33 -6.85 -0.74
C SER A 68 -10.77 -7.91 -1.75
N SER A 69 -10.32 -9.16 -1.64
CA SER A 69 -10.79 -10.25 -2.50
C SER A 69 -12.28 -10.54 -2.30
N LEU A 70 -12.77 -10.51 -1.06
CA LEU A 70 -14.18 -10.70 -0.73
C LEU A 70 -15.04 -9.56 -1.29
N SER A 71 -14.61 -8.31 -1.12
CA SER A 71 -15.30 -7.13 -1.65
C SER A 71 -15.36 -7.12 -3.19
N ALA A 72 -14.30 -7.59 -3.85
CA ALA A 72 -14.27 -7.76 -5.31
C ALA A 72 -15.30 -8.80 -5.79
N VAL A 73 -15.45 -9.91 -5.07
CA VAL A 73 -16.44 -10.96 -5.38
C VAL A 73 -17.86 -10.46 -5.15
N VAL A 74 -18.12 -9.75 -4.05
CA VAL A 74 -19.44 -9.17 -3.72
C VAL A 74 -19.84 -8.14 -4.78
N LEU A 75 -18.93 -7.26 -5.20
CA LEU A 75 -19.20 -6.24 -6.21
C LEU A 75 -19.46 -6.86 -7.59
N HIS A 76 -18.77 -7.95 -7.93
CA HIS A 76 -19.03 -8.72 -9.14
C HIS A 76 -20.44 -9.34 -9.13
N LYS A 77 -20.87 -9.89 -8.00
CA LYS A 77 -22.21 -10.48 -7.84
C LYS A 77 -23.32 -9.42 -7.86
N ILE A 78 -23.11 -8.26 -7.24
CA ILE A 78 -24.02 -7.11 -7.33
C ILE A 78 -24.13 -6.60 -8.77
N GLY A 79 -23.00 -6.41 -9.47
CA GLY A 79 -23.01 -5.93 -10.85
C GLY A 79 -23.74 -6.86 -11.81
N GLN A 80 -23.69 -8.17 -11.54
CA GLN A 80 -24.39 -9.18 -12.33
C GLN A 80 -25.91 -9.17 -12.10
N GLN A 81 -26.39 -8.80 -10.91
CA GLN A 81 -27.81 -8.67 -10.61
C GLN A 81 -28.45 -7.39 -11.20
N VAL A 82 -27.66 -6.34 -11.40
CA VAL A 82 -28.16 -5.03 -11.86
C VAL A 82 -28.17 -4.90 -13.39
N ASN A 83 -27.95 -5.97 -14.15
CA ASN A 83 -28.01 -6.02 -15.62
C ASN A 83 -27.18 -4.94 -16.34
N LEU A 84 -26.09 -4.48 -15.71
CA LEU A 84 -25.20 -3.48 -16.29
C LEU A 84 -24.27 -4.11 -17.34
N PRO A 85 -23.90 -3.38 -18.41
CA PRO A 85 -22.94 -3.85 -19.40
C PRO A 85 -21.59 -4.18 -18.75
N LYS A 86 -21.07 -5.39 -19.01
CA LYS A 86 -19.85 -5.97 -18.39
C LYS A 86 -18.64 -5.04 -18.31
N ARG A 87 -18.50 -4.11 -19.26
CA ARG A 87 -17.39 -3.15 -19.33
C ARG A 87 -17.41 -2.12 -18.20
N TYR A 88 -18.59 -1.65 -17.79
CA TYR A 88 -18.74 -0.67 -16.71
C TYR A 88 -18.56 -1.31 -15.32
N ILE A 89 -18.96 -2.58 -15.17
CA ILE A 89 -18.75 -3.34 -13.92
C ILE A 89 -17.24 -3.49 -13.64
N ILE A 90 -16.46 -3.82 -14.67
CA ILE A 90 -14.99 -3.95 -14.54
C ILE A 90 -14.35 -2.61 -14.15
N LEU A 91 -14.77 -1.50 -14.76
CA LEU A 91 -14.23 -0.18 -14.41
C LEU A 91 -14.59 0.24 -12.99
N LEU A 92 -15.85 0.01 -12.57
CA LEU A 92 -16.30 0.32 -11.21
C LEU A 92 -15.57 -0.54 -10.16
N GLN A 93 -15.30 -1.81 -10.49
CA GLN A 93 -14.56 -2.72 -9.61
C GLN A 93 -13.09 -2.32 -9.47
N MET A 94 -12.44 -1.93 -10.55
CA MET A 94 -11.06 -1.43 -10.49
C MET A 94 -10.98 -0.13 -9.68
N LEU A 95 -11.96 0.77 -9.84
CA LEU A 95 -12.03 2.02 -9.07
C LEU A 95 -12.28 1.74 -7.57
N GLY A 96 -13.21 0.84 -7.24
CA GLY A 96 -13.52 0.47 -5.87
C GLY A 96 -12.31 -0.15 -5.15
N ILE A 97 -11.61 -1.08 -5.81
CA ILE A 97 -10.39 -1.69 -5.27
C ILE A 97 -9.30 -0.62 -5.10
N ALA A 98 -9.11 0.28 -6.07
CA ALA A 98 -8.12 1.34 -5.98
C ALA A 98 -8.40 2.31 -4.82
N ILE A 99 -9.67 2.68 -4.59
CA ILE A 99 -10.06 3.55 -3.48
C ILE A 99 -9.82 2.87 -2.14
N ILE A 100 -10.25 1.60 -1.99
CA ILE A 100 -10.05 0.83 -0.75
C ILE A 100 -8.55 0.66 -0.47
N PHE A 101 -7.76 0.33 -1.49
CA PHE A 101 -6.32 0.14 -1.35
C PHE A 101 -5.60 1.46 -1.03
N SER A 102 -6.03 2.57 -1.66
CA SER A 102 -5.50 3.91 -1.37
C SER A 102 -5.85 4.38 0.03
N ALA A 103 -7.09 4.15 0.50
CA ALA A 103 -7.51 4.49 1.86
C ALA A 103 -6.73 3.67 2.90
N PHE A 104 -6.57 2.36 2.64
CA PHE A 104 -5.78 1.48 3.50
C PHE A 104 -4.30 1.90 3.57
N TRP A 105 -3.69 2.26 2.44
CA TRP A 105 -2.33 2.79 2.42
C TRP A 105 -2.22 4.14 3.13
N LEU A 106 -3.24 4.99 3.03
CA LEU A 106 -3.29 6.26 3.75
C LEU A 106 -3.38 6.05 5.27
N ASP A 107 -4.19 5.09 5.73
CA ASP A 107 -4.28 4.73 7.15
C ASP A 107 -2.97 4.09 7.65
N TYR A 108 -2.37 3.20 6.87
CA TYR A 108 -1.07 2.59 7.18
C TYR A 108 0.07 3.62 7.23
N PHE A 109 0.03 4.65 6.38
CA PHE A 109 0.94 5.79 6.42
C PHE A 109 0.49 6.91 7.37
N ALA A 110 -0.71 6.84 7.95
CA ALA A 110 -1.13 7.74 9.01
C ALA A 110 -0.59 7.28 10.37
N ASP A 111 -0.35 5.99 10.57
CA ASP A 111 0.32 5.48 11.77
C ASP A 111 1.71 6.11 12.03
N PRO A 112 2.61 6.33 11.04
CA PRO A 112 3.86 7.06 11.29
C PRO A 112 3.67 8.57 11.55
N ALA A 113 2.47 9.14 11.31
CA ALA A 113 2.14 10.50 11.77
C ALA A 113 1.71 10.53 13.24
N GLN A 114 1.26 9.40 13.78
CA GLN A 114 1.01 9.20 15.22
C GLN A 114 2.27 8.63 15.90
N ALA A 115 3.14 9.55 16.30
CA ALA A 115 4.14 9.34 17.35
C ALA A 115 5.35 8.43 17.04
N GLN A 116 6.02 8.59 15.89
CA GLN A 116 7.40 8.08 15.76
C GLN A 116 8.42 8.95 16.52
N PHE A 117 8.10 10.20 16.86
CA PHE A 117 9.01 11.09 17.59
C PHE A 117 8.65 11.15 19.07
N PHE A 118 9.66 10.96 19.92
CA PHE A 118 9.59 11.06 21.38
C PHE A 118 8.71 10.01 22.08
N ARG A 119 8.31 8.92 21.43
CA ARG A 119 7.46 7.90 22.08
C ARG A 119 8.28 7.02 23.02
N LYS A 120 9.47 6.60 22.58
CA LYS A 120 10.40 5.87 23.45
C LYS A 120 10.87 6.74 24.62
N ALA A 121 11.11 8.03 24.36
CA ALA A 121 11.41 8.99 25.42
C ALA A 121 10.25 9.16 26.41
N GLU A 122 9.01 9.32 25.93
CA GLU A 122 7.83 9.40 26.79
C GLU A 122 7.69 8.16 27.67
N ASP A 123 7.86 6.97 27.09
CA ASP A 123 7.77 5.70 27.80
C ASP A 123 8.88 5.58 28.86
N PHE A 124 10.10 6.03 28.56
CA PHE A 124 11.18 6.13 29.57
C PHE A 124 10.79 7.04 30.72
N PHE A 125 10.37 8.29 30.46
CA PHE A 125 10.02 9.21 31.53
C PHE A 125 8.81 8.72 32.34
N LYS A 126 7.82 8.08 31.69
CA LYS A 126 6.71 7.43 32.39
C LYS A 126 7.20 6.33 33.33
N ASN A 127 8.08 5.46 32.85
CA ASN A 127 8.59 4.32 33.63
C ASN A 127 9.56 4.76 34.74
N THR A 128 10.48 5.67 34.47
CA THR A 128 11.45 6.16 35.47
C THR A 128 10.77 6.96 36.59
N LEU A 129 9.79 7.82 36.26
CA LEU A 129 9.10 8.62 37.26
C LEU A 129 8.08 7.82 38.09
N THR A 130 7.60 6.68 37.59
CA THR A 130 6.71 5.78 38.34
C THR A 130 7.45 4.73 39.17
N GLN A 131 8.70 4.40 38.84
CA GLN A 131 9.52 3.45 39.60
C GLN A 131 9.95 3.97 40.98
N GLY A 132 10.06 5.29 41.17
CA GLY A 132 10.57 5.89 42.41
C GLY A 132 9.50 6.43 43.37
N ALA A 133 8.25 6.55 42.93
CA ALA A 133 7.24 7.27 43.69
C ALA A 133 5.89 6.55 43.60
N ALA A 134 5.27 6.24 44.75
CA ALA A 134 3.91 5.74 44.87
C ALA A 134 2.87 6.83 44.52
N THR A 135 3.10 7.57 43.44
CA THR A 135 2.46 8.85 43.17
C THR A 135 1.65 8.74 41.87
N GLY A 136 0.38 8.35 42.07
CA GLY A 136 -0.83 8.71 41.33
C GLY A 136 -0.80 8.93 39.80
N SER A 137 -1.88 8.49 39.15
CA SER A 137 -2.21 8.68 37.72
C SER A 137 -1.91 10.08 37.13
N ASN A 138 -1.87 11.11 37.97
CA ASN A 138 -1.58 12.49 37.59
C ASN A 138 -0.17 12.69 37.00
N THR A 139 0.85 11.97 37.48
CA THR A 139 2.23 12.12 36.99
C THR A 139 2.38 11.59 35.56
N GLN A 140 1.78 10.43 35.27
CA GLN A 140 1.77 9.85 33.92
C GLN A 140 0.98 10.71 32.94
N ALA A 141 -0.13 11.31 33.39
CA ALA A 141 -0.91 12.25 32.60
C ALA A 141 -0.11 13.54 32.29
N ALA A 142 0.62 14.07 33.28
CA ALA A 142 1.47 15.24 33.09
C ALA A 142 2.62 14.98 32.11
N VAL A 143 3.30 13.83 32.21
CA VAL A 143 4.35 13.42 31.25
C VAL A 143 3.78 13.29 29.84
N SER A 144 2.65 12.57 29.69
CA SER A 144 1.95 12.44 28.41
C SER A 144 1.58 13.79 27.79
N LEU A 145 1.09 14.72 28.61
CA LEU A 145 0.72 16.06 28.18
C LEU A 145 1.94 16.85 27.68
N VAL A 146 3.05 16.85 28.43
CA VAL A 146 4.29 17.55 28.04
C VAL A 146 4.84 17.00 26.72
N PHE A 147 4.86 15.67 26.55
CA PHE A 147 5.30 15.04 25.31
C PHE A 147 4.37 15.33 24.12
N ASN A 148 3.05 15.42 24.36
CA ASN A 148 2.10 15.82 23.32
C ASN A 148 2.26 17.29 22.92
N VAL A 149 2.53 18.19 23.88
CA VAL A 149 2.85 19.59 23.58
C VAL A 149 4.17 19.70 22.80
N LEU A 150 5.21 18.96 23.18
CA LEU A 150 6.48 18.88 22.45
C LEU A 150 6.29 18.41 21.01
N ARG A 151 5.49 17.35 20.78
CA ARG A 151 5.15 16.87 19.43
C ARG A 151 4.38 17.91 18.62
N ALA A 152 3.41 18.59 19.24
CA ALA A 152 2.63 19.64 18.59
C ALA A 152 3.51 20.83 18.19
N LEU A 153 4.42 21.27 19.06
CA LEU A 153 5.37 22.34 18.75
C LEU A 153 6.36 21.93 17.67
N TYR A 154 6.83 20.69 17.67
CA TYR A 154 7.70 20.15 16.63
C TYR A 154 7.00 20.11 15.26
N LEU A 155 5.74 19.65 15.21
CA LEU A 155 4.94 19.68 13.99
C LEU A 155 4.68 21.12 13.51
N LEU A 156 4.39 22.04 14.43
CA LEU A 156 4.22 23.45 14.11
C LEU A 156 5.52 24.05 13.52
N TYR A 157 6.67 23.72 14.10
CA TYR A 157 7.98 24.14 13.59
C TYR A 157 8.24 23.62 12.17
N ILE A 158 7.96 22.33 11.90
CA ILE A 158 8.07 21.77 10.55
C ILE A 158 7.11 22.48 9.59
N ALA A 159 5.86 22.71 10.00
CA ALA A 159 4.87 23.38 9.15
C ALA A 159 5.32 24.82 8.78
N VAL A 160 5.79 25.59 9.76
CA VAL A 160 6.27 26.97 9.52
C VAL A 160 7.54 27.00 8.66
N SER A 161 8.50 26.11 8.92
CA SER A 161 9.73 26.05 8.14
C SER A 161 9.48 25.60 6.70
N LEU A 162 8.52 24.70 6.47
CA LEU A 162 8.15 24.25 5.12
C LEU A 162 7.57 25.38 4.27
N ILE A 163 6.81 26.30 4.88
CA ILE A 163 6.31 27.51 4.19
C ILE A 163 7.48 28.37 3.70
N GLY A 164 8.53 28.51 4.51
CA GLY A 164 9.77 29.20 4.12
C GLY A 164 10.47 28.54 2.93
N VAL A 165 10.56 27.20 2.93
CA VAL A 165 11.12 26.43 1.81
C VAL A 165 10.28 26.61 0.54
N ILE A 166 8.95 26.49 0.63
CA ILE A 166 8.05 26.65 -0.52
C ILE A 166 8.14 28.06 -1.10
N ASN A 167 8.26 29.08 -0.25
CA ASN A 167 8.40 30.46 -0.69
C ASN A 167 9.74 30.68 -1.41
N ALA A 168 10.84 30.11 -0.91
CA ALA A 168 12.15 30.17 -1.57
C ALA A 168 12.12 29.47 -2.94
N VAL A 169 11.45 28.30 -3.04
CA VAL A 169 11.26 27.59 -4.32
C VAL A 169 10.49 28.46 -5.32
N ARG A 170 9.45 29.18 -4.88
CA ARG A 170 8.65 30.04 -5.78
C ARG A 170 9.40 31.26 -6.29
N LYS A 171 10.41 31.71 -5.55
CA LYS A 171 11.19 32.90 -5.88
C LYS A 171 12.52 32.58 -6.58
N ASP A 172 12.73 31.31 -6.94
CA ASP A 172 14.02 30.81 -7.45
C ASP A 172 15.21 31.15 -6.53
N GLU A 173 14.94 31.34 -5.23
CA GLU A 173 15.96 31.52 -4.19
C GLU A 173 16.56 30.15 -3.82
N ASP A 174 17.71 30.14 -3.13
CA ASP A 174 18.42 28.93 -2.68
C ASP A 174 17.60 28.13 -1.63
N TRP A 175 16.56 27.45 -2.08
CA TRP A 175 15.64 26.67 -1.25
C TRP A 175 16.34 25.55 -0.48
N GLN A 176 17.45 25.05 -1.02
CA GLN A 176 18.29 24.04 -0.36
C GLN A 176 18.94 24.58 0.91
N SER A 177 19.34 25.85 0.92
CA SER A 177 19.94 26.50 2.09
C SER A 177 18.89 26.66 3.20
N VAL A 178 17.68 27.08 2.81
CA VAL A 178 16.53 27.27 3.72
C VAL A 178 16.03 25.93 4.28
N ALA A 179 16.03 24.86 3.48
CA ALA A 179 15.57 23.53 3.89
C ALA A 179 16.55 22.79 4.80
N ARG A 180 17.84 23.17 4.83
CA ARG A 180 18.87 22.48 5.61
C ARG A 180 18.59 22.51 7.11
N ILE A 181 18.20 23.66 7.64
CA ILE A 181 17.96 23.87 9.06
C ILE A 181 16.84 22.95 9.58
N PRO A 182 15.62 22.95 9.01
CA PRO A 182 14.56 22.07 9.49
C PRO A 182 14.90 20.59 9.29
N LEU A 183 15.57 20.23 8.19
CA LEU A 183 15.98 18.85 7.93
C LEU A 183 16.96 18.33 8.99
N LEU A 184 17.94 19.15 9.41
CA LEU A 184 18.86 18.79 10.49
C LEU A 184 18.13 18.58 11.83
N VAL A 185 17.13 19.41 12.14
CA VAL A 185 16.33 19.26 13.36
C VAL A 185 15.55 17.94 13.34
N VAL A 186 14.93 17.58 12.20
CA VAL A 186 14.23 16.29 12.07
C VAL A 186 15.19 15.13 12.32
N VAL A 187 16.36 15.12 11.68
CA VAL A 187 17.36 14.06 11.85
C VAL A 187 17.90 13.99 13.28
N ALA A 188 18.16 15.13 13.93
CA ALA A 188 18.62 15.14 15.31
C ALA A 188 17.58 14.55 16.27
N VAL A 189 16.30 14.90 16.09
CA VAL A 189 15.19 14.39 16.91
C VAL A 189 14.97 12.89 16.66
N THR A 190 15.09 12.42 15.41
CA THR A 190 14.96 10.97 15.10
C THR A 190 16.07 10.17 15.77
N ILE A 191 17.32 10.64 15.69
CA ILE A 191 18.47 9.99 16.31
C ILE A 191 18.33 10.01 17.82
N ALA A 192 17.90 11.11 18.44
CA ALA A 192 17.67 11.19 19.88
C ALA A 192 16.63 10.17 20.35
N ASP A 193 15.53 9.99 19.62
CA ASP A 193 14.49 9.01 19.98
C ASP A 193 14.98 7.56 19.81
N VAL A 194 15.74 7.28 18.74
CA VAL A 194 16.36 5.97 18.52
C VAL A 194 17.42 5.66 19.59
N LEU A 195 18.27 6.64 19.93
CA LEU A 195 19.26 6.52 21.01
C LEU A 195 18.58 6.30 22.36
N THR A 196 17.48 7.00 22.62
CA THR A 196 16.67 6.75 23.82
C THR A 196 16.16 5.32 23.83
N GLY A 197 15.67 4.82 22.69
CA GLY A 197 15.33 3.40 22.54
C GLY A 197 16.48 2.42 22.80
N PHE A 198 17.71 2.77 22.43
CA PHE A 198 18.89 1.97 22.73
C PHE A 198 19.31 2.05 24.20
N VAL A 199 19.20 3.23 24.83
CA VAL A 199 19.53 3.45 26.24
C VAL A 199 18.53 2.77 27.19
N ILE A 200 17.25 2.75 26.83
CA ILE A 200 16.22 2.02 27.60
C ILE A 200 16.48 0.51 27.53
N GLY A 201 16.96 0.01 26.38
CA GLY A 201 17.09 -1.41 26.10
C GLY A 201 15.73 -2.09 25.99
N ASP A 202 15.67 -3.20 25.24
CA ASP A 202 14.51 -4.09 25.27
C ASP A 202 14.44 -4.69 26.69
N THR A 203 13.73 -4.05 27.61
CA THR A 203 13.40 -4.64 28.92
C THR A 203 12.32 -5.70 28.75
N ASN A 204 12.56 -6.65 27.85
CA ASN A 204 11.83 -7.89 27.66
C ASN A 204 12.72 -9.07 28.09
N THR A 205 13.35 -8.94 29.25
CA THR A 205 13.89 -10.08 29.99
C THR A 205 13.16 -10.15 31.32
N THR A 206 12.35 -11.20 31.42
CA THR A 206 11.75 -11.83 32.62
C THR A 206 10.65 -11.05 33.35
N ASN A 207 9.38 -11.41 33.05
CA ASN A 207 8.53 -12.23 33.93
C ASN A 207 7.34 -12.79 33.17
#